data_AF-A0AAX4JEW4-F1
#
_entry.id   AF-A0AAX4JEW4-F1
#
_cell.length_a   1.000
_cell.length_b   1.000
_cell.length_c   1.000
_cell.angle_alpha   90.00
_cell.angle_beta   90.00
_cell.angle_gamma   90.00
#
_symmetry.space_group_name_H-M   'P 1'
#
loop_
_entity.id
_entity.type
_entity.pdbx_description
1 polymer ?
#
loop_
_entity_poly.entity_id
_entity_poly.type
_entity_poly.pdbx_seq_one_letter_code
_entity_poly.pdbx_strand_id
1 'polypeptide(L)'
;MFGLKKIPKSILILDNIGIVSEDLKEKIRHLLPNTVVDYEEQDRNYDLVFLLDYIFRFNLKYYKPISNAEIIFKRESLDMKIVTEGLAHFSNCEIRNGV
;
A
#
# COMPACT_ATOMS: atom_id res chain seq x y z
N MET A 1 9.83 17.01 1.30
CA MET A 1 9.06 15.92 1.93
C MET A 1 7.96 16.60 2.74
N PHE A 2 6.73 16.68 2.21
CA PHE A 2 5.61 17.33 2.89
C PHE A 2 5.27 16.58 4.18
N GLY A 3 4.76 17.29 5.19
CA GLY A 3 4.70 16.89 6.61
C GLY A 3 3.81 15.67 6.94
N LEU A 4 4.19 14.50 6.46
CA LEU A 4 3.63 13.22 6.90
C LEU A 4 4.03 12.98 8.36
N LYS A 5 3.04 12.71 9.20
CA LYS A 5 3.20 12.36 10.62
C LYS A 5 3.72 10.94 10.79
N LYS A 6 3.38 10.04 9.87
CA LYS A 6 3.75 8.61 9.88
C LYS A 6 4.09 8.15 8.47
N ILE A 7 5.05 7.24 8.36
CA ILE A 7 5.47 6.60 7.10
C ILE A 7 5.35 5.08 7.30
N PRO A 8 4.69 4.34 6.41
CA PRO A 8 4.61 2.89 6.50
C PRO A 8 6.00 2.27 6.30
N LYS A 9 6.34 1.27 7.11
CA LYS A 9 7.58 0.47 7.01
C LYS A 9 7.46 -0.63 5.97
N SER A 10 6.26 -1.15 5.76
CA SER A 10 5.96 -2.14 4.72
C SER A 10 4.68 -1.79 3.97
N ILE A 11 4.78 -1.80 2.63
CA ILE A 11 3.67 -1.59 1.71
C ILE A 11 3.51 -2.81 0.81
N LEU A 12 2.27 -3.23 0.60
CA LEU A 12 1.91 -4.16 -0.46
C LEU A 12 1.11 -3.41 -1.53
N ILE A 13 1.47 -3.58 -2.80
CA ILE A 13 0.77 -2.99 -3.93
C ILE A 13 0.25 -4.11 -4.83
N LEU A 14 -1.07 -4.30 -4.82
CA LEU A 14 -1.78 -5.24 -5.69
C LEU A 14 -2.50 -4.45 -6.78
N ASP A 15 -1.80 -4.21 -7.89
CA ASP A 15 -2.42 -3.60 -9.08
C ASP A 15 -2.93 -4.68 -10.04
N ASN A 16 -4.19 -5.06 -9.86
CA ASN A 16 -4.87 -6.06 -10.69
C ASN A 16 -5.56 -5.44 -11.92
N ILE A 17 -5.49 -4.11 -12.08
CA ILE A 17 -6.08 -3.38 -13.20
C ILE A 17 -5.02 -3.07 -14.26
N GLY A 18 -3.83 -2.65 -13.82
CA GLY A 18 -2.71 -2.29 -14.67
C GLY A 18 -1.48 -3.19 -14.46
N ILE A 19 -0.35 -2.71 -14.99
CA ILE A 19 0.98 -3.26 -14.71
C ILE A 19 1.81 -2.11 -14.16
N VAL A 20 2.36 -2.29 -12.95
CA VAL A 20 3.26 -1.29 -12.37
C VAL A 20 4.58 -1.30 -13.16
N SER A 21 4.84 -0.21 -13.88
CA SER A 21 6.08 -0.05 -14.66
C SER A 21 7.30 0.07 -13.74
N GLU A 22 8.47 -0.36 -14.21
CA GLU A 22 9.72 -0.23 -13.45
C GLU A 22 10.05 1.24 -13.10
N ASP A 23 9.76 2.19 -14.01
CA ASP A 23 9.90 3.63 -13.72
C ASP A 23 9.05 4.06 -12.51
N LEU A 24 7.82 3.57 -12.40
CA LEU A 24 6.95 3.86 -11.26
C LEU A 24 7.48 3.20 -9.98
N LYS A 25 8.00 1.97 -10.07
CA LYS A 25 8.64 1.30 -8.92
C LYS A 25 9.87 2.06 -8.42
N GLU A 26 10.71 2.56 -9.32
CA GLU A 26 11.87 3.39 -8.97
C GLU A 26 11.43 4.71 -8.30
N LYS A 27 10.41 5.37 -8.83
CA LYS A 27 9.84 6.59 -8.21
C LYS A 27 9.35 6.34 -6.80
N ILE A 28 8.63 5.23 -6.57
CA ILE A 28 8.16 4.84 -5.24
C ILE A 28 9.34 4.55 -4.32
N ARG A 29 10.37 3.84 -4.79
CA ARG A 29 11.58 3.54 -4.02
C ARG A 29 12.36 4.79 -3.64
N HIS A 30 12.49 5.74 -4.55
CA HIS A 30 13.13 7.04 -4.27
C HIS A 30 12.32 7.88 -3.27
N LEU A 31 10.98 7.81 -3.35
CA LEU A 31 10.11 8.49 -2.40
C LEU A 31 10.19 7.87 -0.99
N LEU A 32 10.37 6.54 -0.91
CA LEU A 32 10.31 5.75 0.31
C LEU A 32 11.55 4.83 0.46
N PRO A 33 12.76 5.39 0.61
CA PRO A 33 14.01 4.61 0.55
C PRO A 33 14.18 3.58 1.67
N ASN A 34 13.44 3.72 2.78
CA ASN A 34 13.52 2.85 3.94
C ASN A 34 12.25 1.98 4.13
N THR A 35 11.35 1.98 3.16
CA THR A 35 10.10 1.19 3.19
C THR A 35 10.27 -0.03 2.32
N VAL A 36 9.86 -1.19 2.82
CA VAL A 36 9.78 -2.40 1.99
C VAL A 36 8.50 -2.34 1.16
N VAL A 37 8.63 -2.43 -0.16
CA VAL A 37 7.50 -2.38 -1.09
C VAL A 37 7.45 -3.68 -1.88
N ASP A 38 6.40 -4.45 -1.65
CA ASP A 38 6.13 -5.70 -2.35
C ASP A 38 5.00 -5.48 -3.37
N TYR A 39 5.07 -6.19 -4.50
CA TYR A 39 4.08 -6.12 -5.60
C TYR A 39 3.32 -7.44 -5.78
N GLU A 40 3.51 -8.37 -4.85
CA GLU A 40 2.89 -9.70 -4.80
C GLU A 40 2.64 -10.04 -3.34
N GLU A 41 1.56 -10.79 -3.06
CA GLU A 41 1.21 -11.19 -1.70
C GLU A 41 2.30 -12.07 -1.06
N GLN A 42 2.69 -11.73 0.16
CA GLN A 42 3.64 -12.48 0.98
C GLN A 42 3.03 -12.79 2.35
N ASP A 43 3.51 -13.83 3.02
CA ASP A 43 3.08 -14.19 4.38
C ASP A 43 3.73 -13.29 5.46
N ARG A 44 3.45 -11.99 5.42
CA ARG A 44 3.97 -10.97 6.35
C ARG A 44 2.95 -9.88 6.66
N ASN A 45 3.19 -9.14 7.74
CA ASN A 45 2.38 -7.97 8.07
C ASN A 45 2.79 -6.75 7.23
N TYR A 46 1.79 -6.02 6.76
CA TYR A 46 1.94 -4.75 6.07
C TYR A 46 1.34 -3.63 6.91
N ASP A 47 1.93 -2.44 6.84
CA ASP A 47 1.36 -1.24 7.44
C ASP A 47 0.29 -0.65 6.52
N LEU A 48 0.50 -0.73 5.21
CA LEU A 48 -0.36 -0.18 4.18
C LEU A 48 -0.48 -1.14 2.99
N VAL A 49 -1.69 -1.35 2.50
CA VAL A 49 -1.98 -2.15 1.31
C VAL A 49 -2.72 -1.29 0.30
N PHE A 50 -2.21 -1.21 -0.93
CA PHE A 50 -2.96 -0.71 -2.08
C PHE A 50 -3.61 -1.91 -2.78
N LEU A 51 -4.93 -1.99 -2.73
CA LEU A 51 -5.72 -2.95 -3.50
C LEU A 51 -6.38 -2.21 -4.66
N LEU A 52 -5.81 -2.32 -5.85
CA LEU A 52 -6.33 -1.71 -7.07
C LEU A 52 -6.97 -2.79 -7.92
N ASP A 53 -8.28 -2.96 -7.75
CA ASP A 53 -9.05 -4.03 -8.36
C ASP A 53 -10.50 -3.54 -8.55
N TYR A 54 -11.23 -4.14 -9.48
CA TYR A 54 -12.66 -3.90 -9.63
C TYR A 54 -13.46 -4.54 -8.46
N ILE A 55 -12.91 -5.59 -7.85
CA ILE A 55 -13.52 -6.37 -6.77
C ILE A 55 -12.64 -6.30 -5.51
N PHE A 56 -13.25 -6.06 -4.35
CA PHE A 56 -12.54 -6.12 -3.07
C PHE A 56 -12.30 -7.59 -2.68
N ARG A 57 -11.11 -8.12 -2.98
CA ARG A 57 -10.75 -9.52 -2.73
C ARG A 57 -9.29 -9.65 -2.27
N PHE A 58 -9.03 -10.67 -1.45
CA PHE A 58 -7.71 -11.04 -0.97
C PHE A 58 -7.54 -12.56 -0.99
N ASN A 59 -6.30 -13.02 -1.16
CA ASN A 59 -5.99 -14.43 -1.00
C ASN A 59 -5.78 -14.77 0.48
N LEU A 60 -6.77 -15.42 1.09
CA LEU A 60 -6.71 -15.76 2.52
C LEU A 60 -5.63 -16.78 2.89
N LYS A 61 -4.94 -17.37 1.91
CA LYS A 61 -3.67 -18.08 2.16
C LYS A 61 -2.64 -17.14 2.81
N TYR A 62 -2.66 -15.86 2.45
CA TYR A 62 -1.83 -14.80 3.00
C TYR A 62 -2.72 -13.85 3.81
N TYR A 63 -3.18 -14.31 4.97
CA TYR A 63 -4.08 -13.53 5.82
C TYR A 63 -3.38 -12.37 6.57
N LYS A 64 -2.06 -12.45 6.78
CA LYS A 64 -1.28 -11.40 7.46
C LYS A 64 -1.33 -10.03 6.76
N PRO A 65 -1.32 -9.94 5.42
CA PRO A 65 -1.54 -8.69 4.72
C PRO A 65 -2.78 -7.89 5.10
N ILE A 66 -3.86 -8.55 5.55
CA ILE A 66 -5.12 -7.89 5.87
C ILE A 66 -5.40 -7.80 7.37
N SER A 67 -4.52 -8.33 8.22
CA SER A 67 -4.84 -8.46 9.65
C SER A 67 -4.81 -7.13 10.38
N ASN A 68 -3.86 -6.26 10.06
CA ASN A 68 -3.65 -4.97 10.74
C ASN A 68 -3.31 -3.82 9.78
N ALA A 69 -3.28 -4.08 8.47
CA ALA A 69 -2.91 -3.07 7.50
C ALA A 69 -4.02 -2.06 7.29
N GLU A 70 -3.65 -0.80 7.03
CA GLU A 70 -4.56 0.14 6.38
C GLU A 70 -4.74 -0.29 4.92
N ILE A 71 -5.97 -0.38 4.43
CA ILE A 71 -6.26 -0.85 3.07
C ILE A 71 -6.83 0.30 2.24
N ILE A 72 -6.08 0.71 1.20
CA ILE A 72 -6.53 1.66 0.19
C ILE A 72 -7.10 0.86 -0.98
N PHE A 73 -8.43 0.82 -1.08
CA PHE A 73 -9.12 0.20 -2.21
C PHE A 73 -9.54 1.25 -3.24
N LYS A 74 -9.14 1.04 -4.51
CA LYS A 74 -9.53 1.89 -5.65
C LYS A 74 -9.78 1.03 -6.88
N ARG A 75 -10.57 1.57 -7.83
CA ARG A 75 -10.91 0.92 -9.11
C ARG A 75 -10.17 1.57 -10.28
N GLU A 76 -8.90 1.90 -10.08
CA GLU A 76 -8.03 2.61 -11.02
C GLU A 76 -6.62 2.01 -10.95
N SER A 77 -5.87 1.99 -12.05
CA SER A 77 -4.48 1.52 -12.09
C SER A 77 -3.56 2.43 -11.27
N LEU A 78 -2.45 1.90 -10.76
CA LEU A 78 -1.54 2.64 -9.90
C LEU A 78 -0.91 3.83 -10.65
N ASP A 79 -0.90 4.99 -9.99
CA ASP A 79 -0.08 6.13 -10.36
C ASP A 79 0.49 6.82 -9.11
N MET A 80 1.34 7.83 -9.31
CA MET A 80 1.92 8.57 -8.19
C MET A 80 0.89 9.34 -7.38
N LYS A 81 -0.25 9.73 -7.98
CA LYS A 81 -1.31 10.43 -7.27
C LYS A 81 -1.91 9.50 -6.22
N ILE A 82 -2.31 8.28 -6.61
CA ILE A 82 -2.84 7.25 -5.71
C ILE A 82 -1.84 6.94 -4.60
N VAL A 83 -0.55 6.78 -4.93
CA VAL A 83 0.50 6.55 -3.92
C VAL A 83 0.54 7.68 -2.89
N THR A 84 0.59 8.93 -3.34
CA THR A 84 0.66 10.09 -2.43
C THR A 84 -0.61 10.27 -1.59
N GLU A 85 -1.79 10.02 -2.16
CA GLU A 85 -3.06 10.04 -1.44
C GLU A 85 -3.10 8.97 -0.35
N GLY A 86 -2.70 7.73 -0.68
CA GLY A 86 -2.65 6.63 0.29
C GLY A 86 -1.67 6.88 1.44
N LEU A 87 -0.50 7.46 1.14
CA LEU A 87 0.48 7.85 2.17
C LEU A 87 -0.07 8.97 3.08
N ALA A 88 -0.74 9.97 2.50
CA ALA A 88 -1.35 11.05 3.25
C ALA A 88 -2.49 10.54 4.15
N HIS A 89 -3.29 9.60 3.66
CA HIS A 89 -4.33 8.92 4.44
C HIS A 89 -3.72 8.15 5.61
N PHE A 90 -2.79 7.23 5.34
CA PHE A 90 -2.09 6.45 6.37
C PHE A 90 -1.44 7.34 7.44
N SER A 91 -0.78 8.41 7.01
CA SER A 91 -0.14 9.37 7.92
C SER A 91 -1.12 9.98 8.93
N ASN A 92 -2.38 10.16 8.55
CA ASN A 92 -3.41 10.75 9.41
C ASN A 92 -4.28 9.71 10.14
N CYS A 93 -4.25 8.44 9.73
CA CYS A 93 -5.00 7.39 10.42
C CYS A 93 -4.55 7.20 11.86
N GLU A 94 -5.52 7.08 12.77
CA GLU A 94 -5.31 6.55 14.11
C GLU A 94 -5.37 5.01 14.03
N ILE A 95 -4.23 4.36 14.16
CA ILE A 95 -4.15 2.89 14.21
C ILE A 95 -4.61 2.47 15.61
N ARG A 96 -5.87 2.03 15.70
CA ARG A 96 -6.50 1.66 16.96
C ARG A 96 -6.38 0.18 17.31
N ASN A 97 -6.13 -0.71 16.34
CA ASN A 97 -5.89 -2.15 16.55
C ASN A 97 -6.81 -2.81 17.62
N GLY A 98 -8.08 -2.42 17.67
CA GLY A 98 -9.07 -2.96 18.62
C GLY A 98 -9.08 -2.33 20.03
N VAL A 99 -8.45 -1.17 20.22
CA VAL A 99 -8.40 -0.40 21.49
C VAL A 99 -9.10 0.94 21.38
#